data_AF-A0A7G8BNH2-F1
#
_entry.id   AF-A0A7G8BNH2-F1
#
_cell.length_a   1.000
_cell.length_b   1.000
_cell.length_c   1.000
_cell.angle_alpha   90.00
_cell.angle_beta   90.00
_cell.angle_gamma   90.00
#
_symmetry.space_group_name_H-M   'P 1'
#
loop_
_entity.id
_entity.type
_entity.pdbx_description
1 polymer ?
#
loop_
_entity_poly.entity_id
_entity_poly.type
_entity_poly.pdbx_seq_one_letter_code
_entity_poly.pdbx_strand_id
1 'polypeptide(L)'
;MITQRTFLRMSMCTLTMLSCLIANPVRSQSNALMADIGDASGKSPEGNLKHELQLAGDYMMGRGVPRDLAQSAYWYRKAADQGYPAAQVQLGYFYLAGVGVDRDEAQAAKWFERAAASGSQEGKLNVAVMYLRGSGIAQDPHMGLVLIQELADKKFPRAEDYLGILYLLGVGTEKDSAKAEKWFERAASHQSPEGEYAIGTLYSVVAGHPHDFAKAVDYLRRSADRGYVPGMHSLGLVLVNHPEVNQQPGEALHWLQTAAEGGAYRSSVILGILARDGRGVPKDEAAAYQWFTIAAKQGGAKAQKLLANDLNAARQVLTVDQQSEAEKGAEAWLAAHPHEDIYLHGNELNLAYFPMSEVYATGQDTQQPDKGATRN
;
A
#
# COMPACT_ATOMS: atom_id res chain seq x y z
N MET A 1 22.92 -19.99 -26.70
CA MET A 1 22.31 -18.74 -27.19
C MET A 1 20.80 -18.83 -26.99
N ILE A 2 20.34 -18.47 -25.80
CA ILE A 2 18.92 -18.40 -25.45
C ILE A 2 18.62 -16.91 -25.26
N THR A 3 17.65 -16.43 -26.03
CA THR A 3 17.41 -15.04 -26.39
C THR A 3 17.03 -14.15 -25.22
N GLN A 4 17.66 -12.97 -25.15
CA GLN A 4 17.36 -11.77 -24.33
C GLN A 4 15.88 -11.28 -24.35
N ARG A 5 14.94 -11.99 -24.98
CA ARG A 5 13.57 -11.50 -25.23
C ARG A 5 12.63 -11.61 -24.02
N THR A 6 12.93 -12.45 -23.02
CA THR A 6 12.11 -12.51 -21.79
C THR A 6 12.46 -11.40 -20.80
N PHE A 7 13.67 -10.82 -20.89
CA PHE A 7 14.15 -9.77 -20.00
C PHE A 7 13.50 -8.39 -20.27
N LEU A 8 13.00 -8.14 -21.48
CA LEU A 8 12.36 -6.86 -21.82
C LEU A 8 10.95 -6.67 -21.25
N ARG A 9 10.31 -7.70 -20.67
CA ARG A 9 8.98 -7.55 -20.04
C ARG A 9 9.01 -7.15 -18.57
N MET A 10 10.19 -7.03 -17.94
CA MET A 10 10.33 -6.45 -16.60
C MET A 10 10.46 -4.92 -16.59
N SER A 11 10.20 -4.25 -17.72
CA SER A 11 10.13 -2.78 -17.82
C SER A 11 8.80 -2.21 -17.31
N MET A 12 8.31 -2.71 -16.17
CA MET A 12 7.18 -2.13 -15.41
C MET A 12 7.62 -1.66 -14.02
N CYS A 13 8.93 -1.50 -13.78
CA CYS A 13 9.48 -1.13 -12.47
C CYS A 13 9.19 0.32 -12.03
N THR A 14 8.80 1.23 -12.93
CA THR A 14 8.48 2.62 -12.55
C THR A 14 7.09 2.79 -11.94
N LEU A 15 6.16 1.85 -12.16
CA LEU A 15 4.81 1.88 -11.57
C LEU A 15 4.75 1.22 -10.16
N THR A 16 5.76 0.45 -9.77
CA THR A 16 5.78 -0.33 -8.51
C THR A 16 6.09 0.49 -7.26
N MET A 17 6.85 1.59 -7.39
CA MET A 17 7.08 2.56 -6.32
C MET A 17 5.75 3.07 -5.70
N LEU A 18 4.72 3.19 -6.54
CA LEU A 18 3.53 3.99 -6.27
C LEU A 18 2.41 3.23 -5.54
N SER A 19 2.27 1.93 -5.80
CA SER A 19 1.16 1.13 -5.25
C SER A 19 1.40 0.59 -3.83
N CYS A 20 2.64 0.67 -3.34
CA CYS A 20 3.05 -0.01 -2.12
C CYS A 20 3.14 0.90 -0.90
N LEU A 21 3.39 2.21 -1.08
CA LEU A 21 3.53 3.17 0.02
C LEU A 21 2.25 3.42 0.84
N ILE A 22 1.12 2.78 0.51
CA ILE A 22 -0.21 3.32 0.88
C ILE A 22 -1.28 2.27 1.17
N ALA A 23 -0.87 1.17 1.80
CA ALA A 23 -1.79 0.17 2.32
C ALA A 23 -1.66 0.05 3.84
N ASN A 24 -2.01 1.10 4.61
CA ASN A 24 -2.54 0.86 5.96
C ASN A 24 -3.14 2.10 6.66
N PRO A 25 -4.45 2.09 6.92
CA PRO A 25 -4.97 2.95 7.98
C PRO A 25 -5.96 2.28 8.92
N VAL A 26 -6.79 1.31 8.52
CA VAL A 26 -7.96 0.98 9.33
C VAL A 26 -7.59 0.42 10.71
N ARG A 27 -6.59 -0.48 10.78
CA ARG A 27 -6.19 -1.11 12.04
C ARG A 27 -5.23 -0.27 12.88
N SER A 28 -4.28 0.42 12.24
CA SER A 28 -3.38 1.33 12.94
C SER A 28 -4.10 2.57 13.45
N GLN A 29 -5.06 3.11 12.68
CA GLN A 29 -5.90 4.24 13.12
C GLN A 29 -6.94 3.82 14.15
N SER A 30 -7.49 2.59 14.11
CA SER A 30 -8.36 2.13 15.21
C SER A 30 -7.58 1.94 16.51
N ASN A 31 -6.34 1.44 16.45
CA ASN A 31 -5.48 1.31 17.62
C ASN A 31 -4.95 2.68 18.09
N ALA A 32 -4.64 3.60 17.17
CA ALA A 32 -4.22 4.96 17.48
C ALA A 32 -5.38 5.81 18.05
N LEU A 33 -6.61 5.67 17.52
CA LEU A 33 -7.80 6.28 18.14
C LEU A 33 -8.00 5.78 19.56
N MET A 34 -7.82 4.46 19.79
CA MET A 34 -7.95 3.87 21.12
C MET A 34 -6.82 4.28 22.07
N ALA A 35 -5.62 4.56 21.56
CA ALA A 35 -4.50 5.10 22.32
C ALA A 35 -4.68 6.60 22.65
N ASP A 36 -5.14 7.41 21.70
CA ASP A 36 -5.44 8.84 21.90
C ASP A 36 -6.62 9.09 22.86
N ILE A 37 -7.54 8.13 23.01
CA ILE A 37 -8.56 8.15 24.08
C ILE A 37 -7.91 8.16 25.48
N GLY A 38 -6.68 7.66 25.61
CA GLY A 38 -5.90 7.70 26.86
C GLY A 38 -5.29 9.06 27.17
N ASP A 39 -4.87 9.82 26.15
CA ASP A 39 -4.15 11.10 26.30
C ASP A 39 -5.06 12.34 26.28
N ALA A 40 -6.33 12.21 25.85
CA ALA A 40 -7.31 13.29 25.78
C ALA A 40 -7.86 13.78 27.15
N SER A 41 -7.12 13.62 28.24
CA SER A 41 -7.48 14.07 29.61
C SER A 41 -7.40 15.59 29.84
N GLY A 42 -7.25 16.37 28.76
CA GLY A 42 -7.06 17.81 28.81
C GLY A 42 -8.17 18.60 28.11
N LYS A 43 -9.35 18.67 28.75
CA LYS A 43 -10.47 19.63 28.52
C LYS A 43 -11.53 19.25 27.46
N SER A 44 -12.53 18.42 27.83
CA SER A 44 -14.02 18.58 27.63
C SER A 44 -14.80 17.23 27.79
N PRO A 45 -16.16 17.22 27.91
CA PRO A 45 -16.96 16.48 28.92
C PRO A 45 -16.85 14.94 28.85
N GLU A 46 -16.31 14.36 29.92
CA GLU A 46 -15.51 13.13 29.92
C GLU A 46 -16.27 11.78 29.97
N GLY A 47 -17.59 11.76 29.73
CA GLY A 47 -18.38 10.51 29.76
C GLY A 47 -18.90 10.06 28.40
N ASN A 48 -19.58 10.98 27.69
CA ASN A 48 -20.33 10.64 26.49
C ASN A 48 -19.42 10.42 25.28
N LEU A 49 -18.41 11.27 25.05
CA LEU A 49 -17.53 11.15 23.87
C LEU A 49 -16.77 9.81 23.85
N LYS A 50 -16.23 9.38 24.98
CA LYS A 50 -15.55 8.09 25.11
C LYS A 50 -16.50 6.93 24.81
N HIS A 51 -17.73 7.00 25.31
CA HIS A 51 -18.75 6.00 25.05
C HIS A 51 -19.16 5.97 23.57
N GLU A 52 -19.34 7.14 22.94
CA GLU A 52 -19.67 7.26 21.52
C GLU A 52 -18.58 6.69 20.61
N LEU A 53 -17.31 6.99 20.88
CA LEU A 53 -16.18 6.42 20.13
C LEU A 53 -16.06 4.90 20.34
N GLN A 54 -16.32 4.41 21.55
CA GLN A 54 -16.33 2.98 21.83
C GLN A 54 -17.44 2.28 21.04
N LEU A 55 -18.67 2.80 21.08
CA LEU A 55 -19.79 2.28 20.28
C LEU A 55 -19.47 2.30 18.79
N ALA A 56 -18.89 3.40 18.29
CA ALA A 56 -18.47 3.49 16.89
C ALA A 56 -17.50 2.37 16.51
N GLY A 57 -16.49 2.11 17.35
CA GLY A 57 -15.52 1.04 17.16
C GLY A 57 -16.13 -0.37 17.27
N ASP A 58 -17.08 -0.56 18.19
CA ASP A 58 -17.71 -1.85 18.42
C ASP A 58 -18.66 -2.24 17.27
N TYR A 59 -19.42 -1.28 16.73
CA TYR A 59 -20.19 -1.47 15.51
C TYR A 59 -19.30 -1.70 14.28
N MET A 60 -18.15 -0.99 14.18
CA MET A 60 -17.21 -1.16 13.07
C MET A 60 -16.63 -2.59 13.04
N MET A 61 -16.28 -3.12 14.21
CA MET A 61 -15.56 -4.39 14.36
C MET A 61 -16.47 -5.57 14.71
N GLY A 62 -17.75 -5.33 15.01
CA GLY A 62 -18.67 -6.35 15.50
C GLY A 62 -18.33 -6.87 16.90
N ARG A 63 -17.75 -6.03 17.78
CA ARG A 63 -17.35 -6.44 19.13
C ARG A 63 -18.51 -6.27 20.10
N GLY A 64 -19.10 -7.38 20.54
CA GLY A 64 -20.24 -7.36 21.48
C GLY A 64 -21.57 -6.89 20.85
N VAL A 65 -21.56 -6.46 19.60
CA VAL A 65 -22.72 -6.11 18.77
C VAL A 65 -22.53 -6.65 17.34
N PRO A 66 -23.59 -6.93 16.57
CA PRO A 66 -23.45 -7.22 15.15
C PRO A 66 -22.73 -6.07 14.42
N ARG A 67 -21.82 -6.42 13.50
CA ARG A 67 -21.10 -5.42 12.69
C ARG A 67 -22.10 -4.59 11.88
N ASP A 68 -22.03 -3.27 12.02
CA ASP A 68 -22.90 -2.31 11.34
C ASP A 68 -22.12 -1.02 11.05
N LEU A 69 -21.69 -0.85 9.81
CA LEU A 69 -20.87 0.29 9.39
C LEU A 69 -21.67 1.60 9.40
N ALA A 70 -22.99 1.55 9.18
CA ALA A 70 -23.85 2.73 9.22
C ALA A 70 -24.03 3.25 10.66
N GLN A 71 -24.20 2.34 11.62
CA GLN A 71 -24.20 2.70 13.05
C GLN A 71 -22.83 3.23 13.49
N SER A 72 -21.74 2.62 13.00
CA SER A 72 -20.39 3.16 13.25
C SER A 72 -20.25 4.60 12.76
N ALA A 73 -20.67 4.88 11.52
CA ALA A 73 -20.63 6.21 10.93
C ALA A 73 -21.48 7.23 11.69
N TYR A 74 -22.64 6.81 12.17
CA TYR A 74 -23.51 7.63 13.02
C TYR A 74 -22.83 8.08 14.31
N TRP A 75 -22.16 7.16 15.02
CA TRP A 75 -21.48 7.49 16.28
C TRP A 75 -20.21 8.33 16.05
N TYR A 76 -19.45 8.06 15.00
CA TYR A 76 -18.34 8.94 14.60
C TYR A 76 -18.81 10.35 14.23
N ARG A 77 -19.98 10.49 13.59
CA ARG A 77 -20.58 11.81 13.31
C ARG A 77 -20.83 12.60 14.59
N LYS A 78 -21.45 11.99 15.59
CA LYS A 78 -21.71 12.68 16.87
C LYS A 78 -20.42 13.18 17.54
N ALA A 79 -19.38 12.36 17.55
CA ALA A 79 -18.08 12.73 18.09
C ALA A 79 -17.41 13.84 17.25
N ALA A 80 -17.53 13.77 15.92
CA ALA A 80 -16.97 14.77 15.00
C ALA A 80 -17.68 16.14 15.09
N ASP A 81 -19.00 16.14 15.29
CA ASP A 81 -19.82 17.35 15.50
C ASP A 81 -19.49 18.05 16.81
N GLN A 82 -19.01 17.31 17.83
CA GLN A 82 -18.48 17.86 19.08
C GLN A 82 -17.07 18.45 18.93
N GLY A 83 -16.48 18.41 17.74
CA GLY A 83 -15.17 18.98 17.46
C GLY A 83 -13.99 18.01 17.66
N TYR A 84 -14.24 16.71 17.87
CA TYR A 84 -13.14 15.76 18.09
C TYR A 84 -12.37 15.46 16.80
N PRO A 85 -11.08 15.86 16.67
CA PRO A 85 -10.41 15.84 15.37
C PRO A 85 -10.20 14.44 14.80
N ALA A 86 -9.94 13.43 15.65
CA ALA A 86 -9.78 12.06 15.17
C ALA A 86 -11.10 11.47 14.64
N ALA A 87 -12.25 11.81 15.23
CA ALA A 87 -13.55 11.44 14.67
C ALA A 87 -13.85 12.19 13.36
N GLN A 88 -13.46 13.47 13.26
CA GLN A 88 -13.57 14.22 12.01
C GLN A 88 -12.76 13.58 10.89
N VAL A 89 -11.52 13.15 11.17
CA VAL A 89 -10.68 12.40 10.22
C VAL A 89 -11.36 11.08 9.81
N GLN A 90 -11.82 10.28 10.77
CA GLN A 90 -12.48 9.00 10.47
C GLN A 90 -13.72 9.15 9.61
N LEU A 91 -14.48 10.20 9.86
CA LEU A 91 -15.68 10.50 9.10
C LEU A 91 -15.37 11.01 7.70
N GLY A 92 -14.25 11.72 7.55
CA GLY A 92 -13.68 12.05 6.24
C GLY A 92 -13.38 10.79 5.44
N TYR A 93 -12.76 9.79 6.08
CA TYR A 93 -12.52 8.50 5.43
C TYR A 93 -13.78 7.72 5.09
N PHE A 94 -14.78 7.72 5.96
CA PHE A 94 -16.05 7.06 5.70
C PHE A 94 -16.74 7.63 4.46
N TYR A 95 -16.72 8.96 4.29
CA TYR A 95 -17.23 9.60 3.08
C TYR A 95 -16.36 9.35 1.85
N LEU A 96 -15.04 9.31 1.98
CA LEU A 96 -14.14 9.04 0.85
C LEU A 96 -14.35 7.61 0.31
N ALA A 97 -14.50 6.66 1.22
CA ALA A 97 -14.64 5.24 0.91
C ALA A 97 -16.09 4.83 0.63
N GLY A 98 -17.09 5.58 1.11
CA GLY A 98 -18.49 5.12 1.09
C GLY A 98 -18.78 4.04 2.15
N VAL A 99 -18.08 4.09 3.29
CA VAL A 99 -18.21 3.11 4.37
C VAL A 99 -19.27 3.59 5.35
N GLY A 100 -20.42 2.89 5.38
CA GLY A 100 -21.53 3.24 6.27
C GLY A 100 -22.26 4.54 5.92
N VAL A 101 -21.83 5.24 4.87
CA VAL A 101 -22.42 6.45 4.28
C VAL A 101 -22.23 6.39 2.77
N ASP A 102 -23.02 7.15 2.02
CA ASP A 102 -22.79 7.31 0.57
C ASP A 102 -21.44 8.00 0.33
N ARG A 103 -20.71 7.54 -0.68
CA ARG A 103 -19.42 8.12 -1.07
C ARG A 103 -19.62 9.58 -1.51
N ASP A 104 -18.91 10.50 -0.85
CA ASP A 104 -18.95 11.94 -1.13
C ASP A 104 -17.59 12.58 -0.80
N GLU A 105 -16.77 12.79 -1.84
CA GLU A 105 -15.42 13.35 -1.67
C GLU A 105 -15.44 14.80 -1.18
N ALA A 106 -16.50 15.57 -1.49
CA ALA A 106 -16.61 16.96 -1.04
C ALA A 106 -16.95 17.03 0.46
N GLN A 107 -17.76 16.10 0.97
CA GLN A 107 -17.96 15.94 2.40
C GLN A 107 -16.67 15.47 3.08
N ALA A 108 -15.96 14.51 2.50
CA ALA A 108 -14.68 14.07 3.04
C ALA A 108 -13.70 15.24 3.23
N ALA A 109 -13.58 16.11 2.21
CA ALA A 109 -12.75 17.31 2.27
C ALA A 109 -13.15 18.25 3.40
N LYS A 110 -14.44 18.55 3.53
CA LYS A 110 -14.95 19.41 4.62
C LYS A 110 -14.61 18.85 6.01
N TRP A 111 -14.65 17.53 6.19
CA TRP A 111 -14.30 16.90 7.46
C TRP A 111 -12.80 16.93 7.75
N PHE A 112 -11.96 16.71 6.75
CA PHE A 112 -10.51 16.87 6.90
C PHE A 112 -10.11 18.32 7.13
N GLU A 113 -10.74 19.28 6.47
CA GLU A 113 -10.55 20.73 6.71
C GLU A 113 -10.93 21.12 8.14
N ARG A 114 -12.05 20.60 8.67
CA ARG A 114 -12.44 20.80 10.07
C ARG A 114 -11.42 20.21 11.04
N ALA A 115 -10.93 19.00 10.77
CA ALA A 115 -9.89 18.38 11.58
C ALA A 115 -8.60 19.22 11.56
N ALA A 116 -8.19 19.69 10.37
CA ALA A 116 -7.02 20.55 10.19
C ALA A 116 -7.17 21.89 10.93
N ALA A 117 -8.35 22.51 10.87
CA ALA A 117 -8.66 23.75 11.59
C ALA A 117 -8.61 23.58 13.11
N SER A 118 -8.92 22.38 13.61
CA SER A 118 -8.77 21.99 15.02
C SER A 118 -7.34 21.60 15.40
N GLY A 119 -6.36 21.77 14.50
CA GLY A 119 -4.95 21.48 14.74
C GLY A 119 -4.50 20.05 14.44
N SER A 120 -5.37 19.20 13.85
CA SER A 120 -4.98 17.83 13.47
C SER A 120 -3.97 17.82 12.32
N GLN A 121 -2.78 17.28 12.59
CA GLN A 121 -1.76 17.04 11.56
C GLN A 121 -2.25 16.02 10.52
N GLU A 122 -2.98 14.98 10.95
CA GLU A 122 -3.58 13.98 10.06
C GLU A 122 -4.68 14.58 9.19
N GLY A 123 -5.56 15.42 9.77
CA GLY A 123 -6.55 16.18 9.00
C GLY A 123 -5.88 17.06 7.93
N LYS A 124 -4.83 17.79 8.32
CA LYS A 124 -4.05 18.63 7.41
C LYS A 124 -3.35 17.83 6.30
N LEU A 125 -2.80 16.65 6.63
CA LEU A 125 -2.20 15.76 5.64
C LEU A 125 -3.25 15.30 4.62
N ASN A 126 -4.43 14.90 5.07
CA ASN A 126 -5.51 14.48 4.18
C ASN A 126 -5.99 15.62 3.27
N VAL A 127 -6.09 16.85 3.77
CA VAL A 127 -6.36 18.04 2.94
C VAL A 127 -5.26 18.24 1.88
N ALA A 128 -3.99 18.11 2.26
CA ALA A 128 -2.87 18.22 1.33
C ALA A 128 -2.96 17.18 0.21
N VAL A 129 -3.28 15.92 0.56
CA VAL A 129 -3.49 14.87 -0.43
C VAL A 129 -4.69 15.18 -1.33
N MET A 130 -5.80 15.68 -0.79
CA MET A 130 -6.95 16.07 -1.61
C MET A 130 -6.62 17.14 -2.64
N TYR A 131 -5.77 18.11 -2.29
CA TYR A 131 -5.28 19.11 -3.24
C TYR A 131 -4.42 18.48 -4.34
N LEU A 132 -3.57 17.51 -4.00
CA LEU A 132 -2.78 16.76 -4.98
C LEU A 132 -3.67 15.99 -5.97
N ARG A 133 -4.80 15.42 -5.50
CA ARG A 133 -5.70 14.61 -6.35
C ARG A 133 -6.73 15.43 -7.13
N GLY A 134 -7.18 16.55 -6.58
CA GLY A 134 -8.42 17.20 -7.01
C GLY A 134 -9.68 16.43 -6.59
N SER A 135 -9.63 15.69 -5.48
CA SER A 135 -10.76 14.92 -4.94
C SER A 135 -11.54 15.77 -3.96
N GLY A 136 -12.82 16.04 -4.23
CA GLY A 136 -13.69 16.86 -3.37
C GLY A 136 -13.34 18.36 -3.31
N ILE A 137 -12.14 18.75 -3.73
CA ILE A 137 -11.64 20.12 -3.87
C ILE A 137 -10.91 20.26 -5.22
N ALA A 138 -10.77 21.50 -5.71
CA ALA A 138 -10.03 21.75 -6.94
C ALA A 138 -8.56 21.30 -6.80
N GLN A 139 -8.02 20.66 -7.84
CA GLN A 139 -6.63 20.21 -7.83
C GLN A 139 -5.67 21.39 -7.76
N ASP A 140 -4.75 21.35 -6.79
CA ASP A 140 -3.68 22.32 -6.62
C ASP A 140 -2.44 21.61 -6.06
N PRO A 141 -1.57 21.05 -6.94
CA PRO A 141 -0.42 20.30 -6.49
C PRO A 141 0.60 21.15 -5.71
N HIS A 142 0.64 22.45 -5.97
CA HIS A 142 1.52 23.37 -5.24
C HIS A 142 1.03 23.55 -3.80
N MET A 143 -0.27 23.76 -3.59
CA MET A 143 -0.84 23.84 -2.24
C MET A 143 -0.67 22.52 -1.47
N GLY A 144 -0.89 21.38 -2.14
CA GLY A 144 -0.62 20.07 -1.55
C GLY A 144 0.83 19.90 -1.08
N LEU A 145 1.79 20.29 -1.93
CA LEU A 145 3.22 20.29 -1.59
C LEU A 145 3.52 21.20 -0.39
N VAL A 146 3.01 22.43 -0.37
CA VAL A 146 3.25 23.38 0.74
C VAL A 146 2.75 22.83 2.07
N LEU A 147 1.56 22.24 2.10
CA LEU A 147 0.98 21.67 3.32
C LEU A 147 1.78 20.46 3.81
N ILE A 148 2.23 19.58 2.90
CA ILE A 148 3.10 18.44 3.24
C ILE A 148 4.48 18.91 3.72
N GLN A 149 5.07 19.92 3.08
CA GLN A 149 6.35 20.50 3.50
C GLN A 149 6.25 21.04 4.94
N GLU A 150 5.19 21.78 5.27
CA GLU A 150 5.01 22.30 6.63
C GLU A 150 4.88 21.18 7.67
N LEU A 151 4.20 20.08 7.33
CA LEU A 151 4.09 18.91 8.20
C LEU A 151 5.43 18.19 8.37
N ALA A 152 6.19 18.03 7.29
CA ALA A 152 7.51 17.41 7.31
C ALA A 152 8.52 18.24 8.11
N ASP A 153 8.45 19.58 8.03
CA ASP A 153 9.28 20.49 8.83
C ASP A 153 8.99 20.35 10.33
N LYS A 154 7.73 20.05 10.67
CA LYS A 154 7.28 19.71 12.04
C LYS A 154 7.57 18.25 12.43
N LYS A 155 8.32 17.50 11.61
CA LYS A 155 8.68 16.09 11.83
C LYS A 155 7.46 15.17 11.96
N PHE A 156 6.37 15.47 11.26
CA PHE A 156 5.25 14.54 11.17
C PHE A 156 5.67 13.36 10.27
N PRO A 157 5.81 12.13 10.81
CA PRO A 157 6.55 11.07 10.12
C PRO A 157 6.04 10.78 8.70
N ARG A 158 4.72 10.65 8.53
CA ARG A 158 4.08 10.39 7.23
C ARG A 158 4.37 11.49 6.20
N ALA A 159 4.49 12.74 6.63
CA ALA A 159 4.73 13.85 5.70
C ALA A 159 6.16 13.84 5.14
N GLU A 160 7.14 13.33 5.88
CA GLU A 160 8.52 13.18 5.39
C GLU A 160 8.56 12.18 4.22
N ASP A 161 7.83 11.07 4.34
CA ASP A 161 7.68 10.07 3.28
C ASP A 161 6.98 10.66 2.03
N TYR A 162 5.84 11.34 2.24
CA TYR A 162 5.12 11.99 1.14
C TYR A 162 5.98 13.03 0.42
N LEU A 163 6.71 13.85 1.16
CA LEU A 163 7.54 14.88 0.57
C LEU A 163 8.65 14.30 -0.30
N GLY A 164 9.28 13.20 0.13
CA GLY A 164 10.23 12.47 -0.69
C GLY A 164 9.60 11.99 -2.00
N ILE A 165 8.38 11.43 -1.94
CA ILE A 165 7.63 11.03 -3.14
C ILE A 165 7.34 12.22 -4.05
N LEU A 166 6.92 13.37 -3.50
CA LEU A 166 6.61 14.56 -4.31
C LEU A 166 7.82 15.07 -5.09
N TYR A 167 9.00 15.09 -4.47
CA TYR A 167 10.24 15.43 -5.16
C TYR A 167 10.65 14.37 -6.18
N LEU A 168 10.54 13.08 -5.84
CA LEU A 168 10.88 11.99 -6.75
C LEU A 168 10.06 12.06 -8.04
N LEU A 169 8.77 12.39 -7.91
CA LEU A 169 7.81 12.41 -9.02
C LEU A 169 7.68 13.77 -9.70
N GLY A 170 8.11 14.86 -9.03
CA GLY A 170 7.93 16.22 -9.51
C GLY A 170 6.47 16.66 -9.46
N VAL A 171 5.81 16.46 -8.32
CA VAL A 171 4.40 16.85 -8.13
C VAL A 171 4.34 18.12 -7.29
N GLY A 172 3.79 19.19 -7.88
CA GLY A 172 3.87 20.54 -7.30
C GLY A 172 5.27 21.15 -7.33
N THR A 173 6.26 20.44 -7.88
CA THR A 173 7.67 20.83 -7.96
C THR A 173 8.36 20.14 -9.14
N GLU A 174 9.61 20.47 -9.42
CA GLU A 174 10.43 19.74 -10.40
C GLU A 174 10.93 18.40 -9.82
N LYS A 175 11.15 17.41 -10.69
CA LYS A 175 11.73 16.13 -10.27
C LYS A 175 13.13 16.33 -9.70
N ASP A 176 13.34 15.82 -8.49
CA ASP A 176 14.59 15.93 -7.77
C ASP A 176 14.81 14.69 -6.89
N SER A 177 15.48 13.67 -7.46
CA SER A 177 15.77 12.43 -6.74
C SER A 177 16.74 12.62 -5.58
N ALA A 178 17.58 13.66 -5.59
CA ALA A 178 18.51 13.94 -4.51
C ALA A 178 17.80 14.59 -3.31
N LYS A 179 16.79 15.44 -3.53
CA LYS A 179 15.90 15.89 -2.46
C LYS A 179 15.03 14.75 -1.94
N ALA A 180 14.52 13.90 -2.83
CA ALA A 180 13.75 12.73 -2.43
C ALA A 180 14.57 11.82 -1.49
N GLU A 181 15.82 11.52 -1.86
CA GLU A 181 16.76 10.75 -1.06
C GLU A 181 16.89 11.31 0.36
N LYS A 182 17.15 12.62 0.51
CA LYS A 182 17.28 13.27 1.81
C LYS A 182 16.03 13.15 2.69
N TRP A 183 14.85 13.26 2.08
CA TRP A 183 13.59 13.12 2.82
C TRP A 183 13.33 11.67 3.24
N PHE A 184 13.61 10.70 2.37
CA PHE A 184 13.49 9.28 2.74
C PHE A 184 14.54 8.86 3.77
N GLU A 185 15.78 9.36 3.70
CA GLU A 185 16.81 9.14 4.73
C GLU A 185 16.35 9.67 6.09
N ARG A 186 15.73 10.86 6.10
CA ARG A 186 15.20 11.46 7.32
C ARG A 186 14.05 10.62 7.90
N ALA A 187 13.09 10.21 7.07
CA ALA A 187 12.01 9.32 7.51
C ALA A 187 12.54 7.98 8.05
N ALA A 188 13.52 7.37 7.36
CA ALA A 188 14.17 6.16 7.80
C ALA A 188 14.95 6.34 9.12
N SER A 189 15.55 7.52 9.36
CA SER A 189 16.21 7.83 10.63
C SER A 189 15.25 7.87 11.82
N HIS A 190 13.98 8.18 11.55
CA HIS A 190 12.88 8.11 12.52
C HIS A 190 12.24 6.71 12.57
N GLN A 191 12.87 5.70 11.97
CA GLN A 191 12.40 4.32 11.98
C GLN A 191 11.05 4.12 11.28
N SER A 192 10.71 4.99 10.31
CA SER A 192 9.54 4.80 9.44
C SER A 192 9.76 3.58 8.54
N PRO A 193 8.97 2.49 8.66
CA PRO A 193 9.09 1.35 7.74
C PRO A 193 8.78 1.74 6.29
N GLU A 194 7.89 2.71 6.07
CA GLU A 194 7.58 3.29 4.76
C GLU A 194 8.78 4.07 4.19
N GLY A 195 9.44 4.86 5.03
CA GLY A 195 10.65 5.62 4.66
C GLY A 195 11.82 4.72 4.35
N GLU A 196 12.05 3.69 5.18
CA GLU A 196 13.03 2.62 4.94
C GLU A 196 12.71 1.86 3.63
N TYR A 197 11.44 1.57 3.35
CA TYR A 197 11.04 1.01 2.06
C TYR A 197 11.30 1.95 0.88
N ALA A 198 10.95 3.23 1.01
CA ALA A 198 11.05 4.21 -0.06
C ALA A 198 12.51 4.46 -0.47
N ILE A 199 13.41 4.65 0.49
CA ILE A 199 14.85 4.79 0.21
C ILE A 199 15.46 3.50 -0.34
N GLY A 200 15.03 2.33 0.15
CA GLY A 200 15.48 1.04 -0.39
C GLY A 200 15.04 0.84 -1.85
N THR A 201 13.84 1.31 -2.18
CA THR A 201 13.30 1.29 -3.54
C THR A 201 14.01 2.32 -4.44
N LEU A 202 14.37 3.49 -3.90
CA LEU A 202 15.15 4.50 -4.61
C LEU A 202 16.47 3.93 -5.12
N TYR A 203 17.22 3.26 -4.25
CA TYR A 203 18.52 2.66 -4.59
C TYR A 203 18.44 1.39 -5.46
N SER A 204 17.26 0.80 -5.66
CA SER A 204 17.13 -0.48 -6.40
C SER A 204 16.43 -0.36 -7.75
N VAL A 205 15.40 0.48 -7.91
CA VAL A 205 14.54 0.43 -9.12
C VAL A 205 14.27 1.79 -9.78
N VAL A 206 14.66 2.91 -9.17
CA VAL A 206 14.41 4.24 -9.77
C VAL A 206 15.35 4.49 -10.93
N ALA A 207 14.78 4.78 -12.09
CA ALA A 207 15.55 5.19 -13.26
C ALA A 207 16.15 6.59 -13.07
N GLY A 208 17.44 6.76 -13.38
CA GLY A 208 18.14 8.05 -13.27
C GLY A 208 18.71 8.36 -11.89
N HIS A 209 18.44 7.51 -10.88
CA HIS A 209 19.14 7.55 -9.58
C HIS A 209 20.22 6.44 -9.55
N PRO A 210 21.43 6.69 -9.01
CA PRO A 210 22.47 5.67 -8.93
C PRO A 210 22.05 4.47 -8.09
N HIS A 211 22.09 3.26 -8.66
CA HIS A 211 21.73 2.05 -7.94
C HIS A 211 22.84 1.63 -6.96
N ASP A 212 22.42 1.25 -5.76
CA ASP A 212 23.26 0.70 -4.70
C ASP A 212 22.48 -0.43 -4.01
N PHE A 213 22.63 -1.65 -4.54
CA PHE A 213 21.86 -2.80 -4.05
C PHE A 213 22.21 -3.21 -2.62
N ALA A 214 23.42 -2.90 -2.15
CA ALA A 214 23.81 -3.16 -0.77
C ALA A 214 23.03 -2.24 0.18
N LYS A 215 23.02 -0.93 -0.10
CA LYS A 215 22.16 0.00 0.65
C LYS A 215 20.68 -0.36 0.53
N ALA A 216 20.22 -0.72 -0.67
CA ALA A 216 18.84 -1.12 -0.88
C ALA A 216 18.45 -2.28 0.05
N VAL A 217 19.27 -3.34 0.09
CA VAL A 217 19.06 -4.49 0.97
C VAL A 217 19.04 -4.07 2.45
N ASP A 218 19.96 -3.21 2.89
CA ASP A 218 20.03 -2.78 4.29
C ASP A 218 18.78 -2.00 4.74
N TYR A 219 18.27 -1.10 3.90
CA TYR A 219 17.04 -0.37 4.18
C TYR A 219 15.80 -1.27 4.07
N LEU A 220 15.70 -2.09 3.04
CA LEU A 220 14.56 -3.00 2.84
C LEU A 220 14.49 -4.07 3.94
N ARG A 221 15.63 -4.54 4.47
CA ARG A 221 15.68 -5.46 5.62
C ARG A 221 15.12 -4.83 6.88
N ARG A 222 15.49 -3.59 7.20
CA ARG A 222 14.89 -2.88 8.34
C ARG A 222 13.38 -2.69 8.19
N SER A 223 12.92 -2.32 6.98
CA SER A 223 11.50 -2.20 6.68
C SER A 223 10.75 -3.54 6.86
N ALA A 224 11.34 -4.64 6.37
CA ALA A 224 10.81 -5.98 6.49
C ALA A 224 10.77 -6.48 7.95
N ASP A 225 11.84 -6.27 8.71
CA ASP A 225 11.95 -6.61 10.14
C ASP A 225 10.88 -5.91 11.00
N ARG A 226 10.39 -4.75 10.55
CA ARG A 226 9.28 -4.01 11.19
C ARG A 226 7.89 -4.48 10.77
N GLY A 227 7.79 -5.52 9.95
CA GLY A 227 6.51 -6.07 9.52
C GLY A 227 5.95 -5.44 8.24
N TYR A 228 6.72 -4.60 7.52
CA TYR A 228 6.20 -3.93 6.33
C TYR A 228 6.24 -4.85 5.12
N VAL A 229 5.08 -5.39 4.75
CA VAL A 229 4.90 -6.36 3.66
C VAL A 229 5.50 -5.90 2.33
N PRO A 230 5.38 -4.62 1.89
CA PRO A 230 6.07 -4.16 0.68
C PRO A 230 7.60 -4.17 0.79
N GLY A 231 8.14 -3.91 1.99
CA GLY A 231 9.55 -4.05 2.32
C GLY A 231 10.02 -5.49 2.17
N MET A 232 9.27 -6.44 2.75
CA MET A 232 9.53 -7.89 2.61
C MET A 232 9.52 -8.34 1.15
N HIS A 233 8.49 -7.94 0.39
CA HIS A 233 8.38 -8.26 -1.04
C HIS A 233 9.59 -7.75 -1.82
N SER A 234 9.95 -6.49 -1.61
CA SER A 234 11.00 -5.82 -2.39
C SER A 234 12.39 -6.32 -1.99
N LEU A 235 12.61 -6.61 -0.71
CA LEU A 235 13.83 -7.28 -0.25
C LEU A 235 14.00 -8.63 -0.93
N GLY A 236 12.96 -9.46 -0.90
CA GLY A 236 12.97 -10.76 -1.57
C GLY A 236 13.26 -10.64 -3.07
N LEU A 237 12.64 -9.67 -3.75
CA LEU A 237 12.87 -9.40 -5.18
C LEU A 237 14.30 -8.94 -5.47
N VAL A 238 14.87 -8.04 -4.67
CA VAL A 238 16.26 -7.58 -4.83
C VAL A 238 17.22 -8.75 -4.61
N LEU A 239 17.05 -9.54 -3.55
CA LEU A 239 17.93 -10.68 -3.25
C LEU A 239 17.86 -11.79 -4.31
N VAL A 240 16.70 -12.00 -4.96
CA VAL A 240 16.56 -12.96 -6.09
C VAL A 240 17.33 -12.49 -7.33
N ASN A 241 17.33 -11.19 -7.61
CA ASN A 241 17.94 -10.63 -8.81
C ASN A 241 19.42 -10.26 -8.62
N HIS A 242 19.83 -10.02 -7.39
CA HIS A 242 21.18 -9.63 -6.99
C HIS A 242 21.72 -10.59 -5.92
N PRO A 243 21.97 -11.86 -6.26
CA PRO A 243 22.49 -12.84 -5.31
C PRO A 243 23.86 -12.45 -4.74
N GLU A 244 24.61 -11.56 -5.40
CA GLU A 244 25.89 -11.03 -4.93
C GLU A 244 25.79 -10.19 -3.65
N VAL A 245 24.62 -9.58 -3.37
CA VAL A 245 24.37 -8.86 -2.12
C VAL A 245 23.62 -9.71 -1.09
N ASN A 246 23.27 -10.95 -1.44
CA ASN A 246 22.63 -11.88 -0.54
C ASN A 246 23.69 -12.56 0.35
N GLN A 247 23.67 -12.22 1.63
CA GLN A 247 24.62 -12.74 2.62
C GLN A 247 24.11 -14.00 3.32
N GLN A 248 22.83 -14.36 3.15
CA GLN A 248 22.17 -15.41 3.92
C GLN A 248 21.44 -16.42 3.01
N PRO A 249 21.82 -17.71 3.05
CA PRO A 249 21.12 -18.74 2.29
C PRO A 249 19.63 -18.79 2.64
N GLY A 250 18.77 -18.76 1.63
CA GLY A 250 17.31 -18.84 1.80
C GLY A 250 16.60 -17.56 2.22
N GLU A 251 17.31 -16.47 2.52
CA GLU A 251 16.71 -15.20 2.97
C GLU A 251 15.69 -14.65 1.97
N ALA A 252 16.00 -14.71 0.67
CA ALA A 252 15.10 -14.23 -0.37
C ALA A 252 13.75 -14.97 -0.37
N LEU A 253 13.78 -16.30 -0.18
CA LEU A 253 12.57 -17.14 -0.13
C LEU A 253 11.76 -16.86 1.13
N HIS A 254 12.45 -16.73 2.27
CA HIS A 254 11.81 -16.41 3.54
C HIS A 254 10.97 -15.13 3.42
N TRP A 255 11.57 -14.03 2.97
CA TRP A 255 10.85 -12.75 2.88
C TRP A 255 9.74 -12.76 1.82
N LEU A 256 9.91 -13.49 0.71
CA LEU A 256 8.82 -13.66 -0.27
C LEU A 256 7.66 -14.48 0.32
N GLN A 257 7.93 -15.52 1.10
CA GLN A 257 6.91 -16.31 1.79
C GLN A 257 6.19 -15.46 2.84
N THR A 258 6.92 -14.76 3.72
CA THR A 258 6.31 -13.86 4.72
C THR A 258 5.50 -12.74 4.06
N ALA A 259 5.96 -12.18 2.94
CA ALA A 259 5.16 -11.22 2.19
C ALA A 259 3.89 -11.84 1.59
N ALA A 260 3.97 -13.08 1.08
CA ALA A 260 2.80 -13.82 0.60
C ALA A 260 1.82 -14.10 1.75
N GLU A 261 2.30 -14.46 2.94
CA GLU A 261 1.49 -14.61 4.17
C GLU A 261 0.83 -13.29 4.59
N GLY A 262 1.45 -12.16 4.27
CA GLY A 262 0.86 -10.82 4.40
C GLY A 262 -0.14 -10.45 3.29
N GLY A 263 -0.43 -11.35 2.34
CA GLY A 263 -1.37 -11.14 1.24
C GLY A 263 -0.77 -10.52 -0.02
N ALA A 264 0.56 -10.35 -0.10
CA ALA A 264 1.21 -9.83 -1.29
C ALA A 264 1.21 -10.88 -2.42
N TYR A 265 0.13 -10.92 -3.21
CA TYR A 265 -0.05 -11.91 -4.27
C TYR A 265 1.11 -11.93 -5.27
N ARG A 266 1.80 -10.80 -5.48
CA ARG A 266 2.98 -10.73 -6.34
C ARG A 266 4.17 -11.53 -5.79
N SER A 267 4.31 -11.63 -4.47
CA SER A 267 5.32 -12.52 -3.86
C SER A 267 4.98 -13.98 -4.13
N SER A 268 3.71 -14.37 -4.03
CA SER A 268 3.22 -15.69 -4.43
C SER A 268 3.51 -15.98 -5.91
N VAL A 269 3.36 -14.99 -6.80
CA VAL A 269 3.78 -15.12 -8.21
C VAL A 269 5.28 -15.38 -8.34
N ILE A 270 6.12 -14.62 -7.63
CA ILE A 270 7.59 -14.81 -7.68
C ILE A 270 7.96 -16.20 -7.16
N LEU A 271 7.38 -16.66 -6.05
CA LEU A 271 7.60 -18.01 -5.52
C LEU A 271 7.25 -19.10 -6.53
N GLY A 272 6.13 -18.94 -7.26
CA GLY A 272 5.76 -19.84 -8.35
C GLY A 272 6.77 -19.84 -9.51
N ILE A 273 7.28 -18.66 -9.89
CA ILE A 273 8.33 -18.54 -10.92
C ILE A 273 9.63 -19.21 -10.47
N LEU A 274 10.05 -19.01 -9.22
CA LEU A 274 11.27 -19.62 -8.68
C LEU A 274 11.18 -21.15 -8.68
N ALA A 275 10.03 -21.71 -8.28
CA ALA A 275 9.77 -23.15 -8.33
C ALA A 275 9.73 -23.70 -9.76
N ARG A 276 9.07 -23.01 -10.69
CA ARG A 276 8.99 -23.39 -12.10
C ARG A 276 10.36 -23.43 -12.77
N ASP A 277 11.18 -22.42 -12.49
CA ASP A 277 12.46 -22.19 -13.18
C ASP A 277 13.65 -22.81 -12.43
N GLY A 278 13.45 -23.28 -11.19
CA GLY A 278 14.51 -23.88 -10.37
C GLY A 278 15.57 -22.87 -9.92
N ARG A 279 15.18 -21.61 -9.68
CA ARG A 279 16.10 -20.54 -9.25
C ARG A 279 16.11 -20.41 -7.73
N GLY A 280 17.20 -20.84 -7.09
CA GLY A 280 17.34 -20.81 -5.63
C GLY A 280 16.52 -21.88 -4.89
N VAL A 281 15.69 -22.64 -5.61
CA VAL A 281 14.97 -23.85 -5.16
C VAL A 281 15.08 -24.92 -6.24
N PRO A 282 14.95 -26.22 -5.91
CA PRO A 282 14.79 -27.26 -6.92
C PRO A 282 13.60 -26.96 -7.84
N LYS A 283 13.74 -27.29 -9.12
CA LYS A 283 12.63 -27.16 -10.07
C LYS A 283 11.48 -28.08 -9.68
N ASP A 284 10.29 -27.52 -9.49
CA ASP A 284 9.07 -28.22 -9.09
C ASP A 284 7.83 -27.54 -9.72
N GLU A 285 7.26 -28.20 -10.72
CA GLU A 285 6.06 -27.70 -11.43
C GLU A 285 4.80 -27.78 -10.56
N ALA A 286 4.71 -28.73 -9.63
CA ALA A 286 3.56 -28.86 -8.74
C ALA A 286 3.57 -27.73 -7.70
N ALA A 287 4.75 -27.43 -7.12
CA ALA A 287 4.93 -26.28 -6.24
C ALA A 287 4.67 -24.96 -6.98
N ALA A 288 5.12 -24.84 -8.24
CA ALA A 288 4.82 -23.68 -9.07
C ALA A 288 3.31 -23.48 -9.26
N TYR A 289 2.59 -24.54 -9.63
CA TYR A 289 1.14 -24.52 -9.81
C TYR A 289 0.40 -24.15 -8.51
N GLN A 290 0.84 -24.67 -7.37
CA GLN A 290 0.30 -24.32 -6.06
C GLN A 290 0.47 -22.82 -5.77
N TRP A 291 1.67 -22.26 -5.94
CA TRP A 291 1.93 -20.84 -5.69
C TRP A 291 1.17 -19.91 -6.66
N PHE A 292 1.05 -20.28 -7.94
CA PHE A 292 0.22 -19.52 -8.88
C PHE A 292 -1.26 -19.57 -8.50
N THR A 293 -1.74 -20.70 -7.97
CA THR A 293 -3.11 -20.83 -7.46
C THR A 293 -3.34 -19.94 -6.24
N ILE A 294 -2.40 -19.93 -5.28
CA ILE A 294 -2.41 -19.00 -4.14
C ILE A 294 -2.47 -17.55 -4.62
N ALA A 295 -1.57 -17.15 -5.53
CA ALA A 295 -1.52 -15.81 -6.08
C ALA A 295 -2.83 -15.39 -6.78
N ALA A 296 -3.44 -16.30 -7.55
CA ALA A 296 -4.70 -16.06 -8.24
C ALA A 296 -5.87 -15.88 -7.27
N LYS A 297 -5.90 -16.61 -6.14
CA LYS A 297 -6.91 -16.45 -5.09
C LYS A 297 -6.71 -15.14 -4.30
N GLN A 298 -5.47 -14.79 -3.97
CA GLN A 298 -5.14 -13.54 -3.26
C GLN A 298 -5.41 -12.28 -4.09
N GLY A 299 -4.97 -12.27 -5.36
CA GLY A 299 -5.01 -11.08 -6.22
C GLY A 299 -6.26 -10.95 -7.11
N GLY A 300 -7.24 -11.84 -6.92
CA GLY A 300 -8.54 -11.82 -7.61
C GLY A 300 -8.43 -11.82 -9.14
N ALA A 301 -9.37 -11.16 -9.81
CA ALA A 301 -9.49 -11.15 -11.27
C ALA A 301 -8.22 -10.65 -11.98
N LYS A 302 -7.49 -9.69 -11.38
CA LYS A 302 -6.24 -9.15 -11.93
C LYS A 302 -5.14 -10.21 -11.94
N ALA A 303 -4.93 -10.92 -10.82
CA ALA A 303 -3.94 -11.98 -10.75
C ALA A 303 -4.33 -13.18 -11.61
N GLN A 304 -5.61 -13.58 -11.62
CA GLN A 304 -6.11 -14.63 -12.49
C GLN A 304 -5.81 -14.36 -13.97
N LYS A 305 -6.07 -13.13 -14.43
CA LYS A 305 -5.74 -12.73 -15.81
C LYS A 305 -4.24 -12.76 -16.07
N LEU A 306 -3.43 -12.29 -15.11
CA LEU A 306 -1.97 -12.27 -15.23
C LEU A 306 -1.39 -13.69 -15.33
N LEU A 307 -1.94 -14.63 -14.57
CA LEU A 307 -1.41 -15.98 -14.38
C LEU A 307 -2.07 -17.04 -15.28
N ALA A 308 -3.05 -16.67 -16.10
CA ALA A 308 -3.80 -17.61 -16.92
C ALA A 308 -2.89 -18.51 -17.78
N ASN A 309 -1.84 -17.94 -18.37
CA ASN A 309 -0.90 -18.69 -19.19
C ASN A 309 -0.03 -19.64 -18.35
N ASP A 310 0.47 -19.19 -17.21
CA ASP A 310 1.31 -19.99 -16.32
C ASP A 310 0.54 -21.16 -15.72
N LEU A 311 -0.70 -20.92 -15.27
CA LEU A 311 -1.60 -21.96 -14.78
C LEU A 311 -1.96 -22.98 -15.87
N ASN A 312 -2.27 -22.52 -17.09
CA ASN A 312 -2.57 -23.42 -18.20
C ASN A 312 -1.35 -24.25 -18.61
N ALA A 313 -0.16 -23.66 -18.63
CA ALA A 313 1.08 -24.37 -18.95
C ALA A 313 1.37 -25.47 -17.91
N ALA A 314 1.25 -25.15 -16.62
CA ALA A 314 1.46 -26.14 -15.56
C ALA A 314 0.44 -27.29 -15.64
N ARG A 315 -0.84 -27.01 -15.94
CA ARG A 315 -1.89 -28.04 -16.14
C ARG A 315 -1.62 -28.99 -17.30
N GLN A 316 -0.86 -28.57 -18.31
CA GLN A 316 -0.47 -29.44 -19.43
C GLN A 316 0.67 -30.41 -19.05
N VAL A 317 1.44 -30.08 -18.01
CA VAL A 317 2.58 -30.88 -17.54
C VAL A 317 2.18 -31.83 -16.42
N LEU A 318 1.32 -31.38 -15.51
CA LEU A 318 0.92 -32.13 -14.31
C LEU A 318 -0.21 -33.12 -14.59
N THR A 319 -0.20 -34.27 -13.89
CA THR A 319 -1.35 -35.19 -13.88
C THR A 319 -2.53 -34.58 -13.12
N VAL A 320 -3.73 -35.12 -13.33
CA VAL A 320 -4.95 -34.67 -12.61
C VAL A 320 -4.77 -34.80 -11.10
N ASP A 321 -4.14 -35.88 -10.62
CA ASP A 321 -3.88 -36.08 -9.19
C ASP A 321 -2.91 -35.04 -8.63
N GLN A 322 -1.83 -34.72 -9.37
CA GLN A 322 -0.88 -33.68 -8.98
C GLN A 322 -1.52 -32.29 -8.94
N GLN A 323 -2.39 -31.98 -9.90
CA GLN A 323 -3.16 -30.73 -9.91
C GLN A 323 -4.10 -30.64 -8.70
N SER A 324 -4.84 -31.72 -8.42
CA SER A 324 -5.76 -31.77 -7.28
C SER A 324 -5.04 -31.63 -5.95
N GLU A 325 -3.88 -32.26 -5.80
CA GLU A 325 -3.08 -32.16 -4.56
C GLU A 325 -2.51 -30.76 -4.37
N ALA A 326 -1.98 -30.15 -5.42
CA ALA A 326 -1.49 -28.77 -5.38
C ALA A 326 -2.61 -27.76 -5.08
N GLU A 327 -3.82 -27.97 -5.60
CA GLU A 327 -4.99 -27.14 -5.29
C GLU A 327 -5.43 -27.27 -3.83
N LYS A 328 -5.48 -28.50 -3.30
CA LYS A 328 -5.73 -28.73 -1.87
C LYS A 328 -4.65 -28.10 -0.99
N GLY A 329 -3.39 -28.21 -1.41
CA GLY A 329 -2.25 -27.57 -0.74
C GLY A 329 -2.39 -26.04 -0.73
N ALA A 330 -2.80 -25.43 -1.85
CA ALA A 330 -3.07 -24.00 -1.92
C ALA A 330 -4.22 -23.59 -0.97
N GLU A 331 -5.29 -24.37 -0.90
CA GLU A 331 -6.43 -24.12 -0.01
C GLU A 331 -6.05 -24.24 1.47
N ALA A 332 -5.33 -25.31 1.84
CA ALA A 332 -4.81 -25.49 3.18
C ALA A 332 -3.87 -24.35 3.58
N TRP A 333 -3.00 -23.91 2.67
CA TRP A 333 -2.09 -22.80 2.92
C TRP A 333 -2.85 -21.49 3.14
N LEU A 334 -3.84 -21.15 2.31
CA LEU A 334 -4.66 -19.95 2.48
C LEU A 334 -5.49 -19.99 3.78
N ALA A 335 -5.97 -21.17 4.18
CA ALA A 335 -6.68 -21.35 5.43
C ALA A 335 -5.78 -21.17 6.67
N ALA A 336 -4.51 -21.60 6.57
CA ALA A 336 -3.52 -21.44 7.64
C ALA A 336 -2.97 -20.01 7.75
N HIS A 337 -3.01 -19.25 6.65
CA HIS A 337 -2.54 -17.86 6.59
C HIS A 337 -3.70 -16.94 6.19
N PRO A 338 -4.73 -16.80 7.05
CA PRO A 338 -5.83 -15.88 6.78
C PRO A 338 -5.23 -14.46 6.73
N HIS A 339 -5.16 -13.90 5.53
CA HIS A 339 -4.59 -12.58 5.35
C HIS A 339 -5.46 -11.53 6.04
N GLU A 340 -4.83 -10.54 6.66
CA GLU A 340 -5.56 -9.35 7.07
C GLU A 340 -6.13 -8.67 5.82
N ASP A 341 -7.39 -8.24 5.91
CA ASP A 341 -8.22 -7.66 4.84
C ASP A 341 -7.58 -6.50 4.03
N ILE A 342 -6.43 -6.00 4.50
CA ILE A 342 -5.71 -4.80 4.09
C ILE A 342 -5.06 -4.95 2.69
N TYR A 343 -4.66 -6.15 2.27
CA TYR A 343 -4.03 -6.38 0.96
C TYR A 343 -4.93 -7.07 -0.08
N LEU A 344 -6.20 -7.32 0.26
CA LEU A 344 -7.17 -7.91 -0.66
C LEU A 344 -7.69 -6.88 -1.67
N HIS A 345 -7.40 -7.08 -2.96
CA HIS A 345 -7.94 -6.26 -4.03
C HIS A 345 -9.48 -6.36 -4.07
N GLY A 346 -10.19 -5.26 -3.78
CA GLY A 346 -11.65 -5.19 -3.81
C GLY A 346 -12.36 -5.38 -2.45
N ASN A 347 -11.64 -5.39 -1.33
CA ASN A 347 -12.29 -5.33 0.00
C ASN A 347 -12.87 -3.93 0.26
N GLU A 348 -14.08 -3.85 0.80
CA GLU A 348 -14.79 -2.60 1.13
C GLU A 348 -14.09 -1.77 2.23
N LEU A 349 -13.34 -2.40 3.14
CA LEU A 349 -12.43 -1.71 4.07
C LEU A 349 -11.10 -1.31 3.43
N ASN A 350 -10.79 -1.92 2.28
CA ASN A 350 -9.66 -1.56 1.41
C ASN A 350 -10.08 -0.50 0.36
N LEU A 351 -11.27 0.12 0.52
CA LEU A 351 -11.68 1.27 -0.27
C LEU A 351 -10.73 2.44 0.04
N ALA A 352 -9.69 2.53 -0.80
CA ALA A 352 -8.95 3.73 -1.19
C ALA A 352 -8.74 4.76 -0.07
N TYR A 353 -8.04 4.38 0.99
CA TYR A 353 -7.46 5.38 1.88
C TYR A 353 -6.25 6.01 1.22
N PHE A 354 -6.50 7.12 0.53
CA PHE A 354 -5.54 7.98 -0.15
C PHE A 354 -4.28 7.31 -0.70
N PRO A 355 -4.37 6.21 -1.47
CA PRO A 355 -3.22 5.79 -2.22
C PRO A 355 -2.97 6.85 -3.30
N MET A 356 -1.95 7.70 -3.09
CA MET A 356 -1.35 8.58 -4.10
C MET A 356 -1.24 7.86 -5.46
N SER A 357 -1.13 6.52 -5.53
CA SER A 357 -1.24 5.78 -6.80
C SER A 357 -2.45 6.14 -7.68
N GLU A 358 -3.59 6.51 -7.10
CA GLU A 358 -4.81 6.88 -7.85
C GLU A 358 -4.77 8.31 -8.43
N VAL A 359 -3.94 9.22 -7.91
CA VAL A 359 -3.70 10.54 -8.53
C VAL A 359 -3.11 10.41 -9.92
N TYR A 360 -2.47 9.28 -10.21
CA TYR A 360 -1.66 9.09 -11.40
C TYR A 360 -2.29 8.19 -12.46
N ALA A 361 -3.46 7.60 -12.22
CA ALA A 361 -4.19 6.87 -13.26
C ALA A 361 -4.75 7.79 -14.36
N THR A 362 -4.95 9.08 -14.07
CA THR A 362 -5.53 10.07 -14.99
C THR A 362 -4.48 10.90 -15.76
N GLY A 363 -3.20 10.81 -15.39
CA GLY A 363 -2.13 11.61 -15.99
C GLY A 363 -1.45 10.99 -17.22
N GLN A 364 -1.71 9.72 -17.54
CA GLN A 364 -1.10 9.04 -18.69
C GLN A 364 -2.08 8.70 -19.83
N ASP A 365 -3.39 8.87 -19.64
CA ASP A 365 -4.41 8.58 -20.67
C ASP A 365 -4.81 9.82 -21.51
N THR A 366 -4.23 10.99 -21.28
CA THR A 366 -4.52 12.21 -22.07
C THR A 366 -3.55 12.45 -23.23
N GLN A 367 -2.56 11.60 -23.47
CA GLN A 367 -1.86 11.56 -24.76
C GLN A 367 -2.57 10.59 -25.70
N GLN A 368 -3.73 11.04 -26.17
CA GLN A 368 -4.42 10.47 -27.32
C GLN A 368 -3.47 10.52 -28.53
N PRO A 369 -3.27 9.41 -29.27
CA PRO A 369 -2.43 9.42 -30.46
C PRO A 369 -3.05 10.31 -31.51
N ASP A 370 -2.25 11.25 -32.03
CA ASP A 370 -2.56 12.11 -33.15
C ASP A 370 -3.09 11.26 -34.34
N LYS A 371 -4.41 11.29 -34.52
CA LYS A 371 -5.09 10.76 -35.70
C LYS A 371 -5.34 11.94 -36.62
N GLY A 372 -4.43 12.22 -37.54
CA GLY A 372 -4.68 13.35 -38.44
C GLY A 372 -3.63 13.71 -39.48
N ALA A 373 -3.05 12.75 -40.21
CA ALA A 373 -2.43 13.09 -41.50
C ALA A 373 -2.59 11.93 -42.49
N THR A 374 -3.74 11.90 -43.15
CA THR A 374 -3.94 11.19 -44.41
C THR A 374 -3.05 11.80 -45.50
N ARG A 375 -2.34 10.91 -46.20
CA ARG A 375 -1.89 10.96 -47.61
C ARG A 375 -2.09 12.29 -48.37
N ASN A 376 -1.00 12.80 -48.91
CA ASN A 376 -0.76 12.82 -50.36
C ASN A 376 0.71 12.54 -50.65
#